data_AF-A0A933FH16-F1
#
_entry.id   AF-A0A933FH16-F1
#
_cell.length_a   1.000
_cell.length_b   1.000
_cell.length_c   1.000
_cell.angle_alpha   90.00
_cell.angle_beta   90.00
_cell.angle_gamma   90.00
#
_symmetry.space_group_name_H-M   'P 1'
#
loop_
_entity.id
_entity.type
_entity.pdbx_description
1 polymer ?
#
loop_
_entity_poly.entity_id
_entity_poly.type
_entity_poly.pdbx_seq_one_letter_code
_entity_poly.pdbx_strand_id
1 'polypeptide(L)'
;MRRVAAFAAALSWAAAFGCRRGPPSPAAGTPPRLAALEEVLRAKDDNNPRLDRDFDGLTAEEKRLFRERYRALSPESRNERGTVVYLLGRNLSVPEDLDFLREVASEAPCLSLADCSRASSGSESSDEVTLAYPSLVALRQARLVLEAPPSGALAEAARQVIAAGRTSRAPVVARMAARIEP
;
A
#
# COMPACT_ATOMS: atom_id res chain seq x y z
N MET A 1 -7.08 -35.51 61.54
CA MET A 1 -5.60 -35.49 61.61
C MET A 1 -5.04 -35.80 60.23
N ARG A 2 -4.16 -34.92 59.75
CA ARG A 2 -3.52 -34.92 58.42
C ARG A 2 -2.46 -36.02 58.31
N ARG A 3 -2.33 -36.68 57.16
CA ARG A 3 -1.04 -37.14 56.63
C ARG A 3 -1.00 -36.97 55.11
N VAL A 4 0.03 -36.25 54.68
CA VAL A 4 0.43 -35.89 53.32
C VAL A 4 1.78 -36.59 53.07
N ALA A 5 1.98 -37.17 51.89
CA ALA A 5 3.29 -37.49 51.30
C ALA A 5 3.05 -37.61 49.77
N ALA A 6 3.29 -36.57 48.97
CA ALA A 6 4.57 -36.10 48.42
C ALA A 6 5.17 -37.07 47.39
N PHE A 7 4.70 -36.97 46.13
CA PHE A 7 5.39 -37.47 44.95
C PHE A 7 6.20 -36.31 44.35
N ALA A 8 7.53 -36.47 44.30
CA ALA A 8 8.44 -35.57 43.61
C ALA A 8 8.52 -35.99 42.13
N ALA A 9 8.03 -35.14 41.23
CA ALA A 9 8.27 -35.25 39.80
C ALA A 9 9.27 -34.17 39.40
N ALA A 10 10.46 -34.59 38.96
CA ALA A 10 11.45 -33.71 38.37
C ALA A 10 11.01 -33.33 36.95
N LEU A 11 10.65 -32.06 36.73
CA LEU A 11 10.53 -31.49 35.39
C LEU A 11 11.84 -30.80 35.00
N SER A 12 12.57 -31.43 34.08
CA SER A 12 13.66 -30.80 33.34
C SER A 12 13.09 -29.73 32.41
N TRP A 13 13.41 -28.47 32.68
CA TRP A 13 13.25 -27.38 31.72
C TRP A 13 14.40 -27.42 30.72
N ALA A 14 14.17 -28.07 29.58
CA ALA A 14 14.98 -27.86 28.40
C ALA A 14 14.60 -26.50 27.80
N ALA A 15 15.52 -25.54 27.89
CA ALA A 15 15.40 -24.26 27.21
C ALA A 15 15.42 -24.49 25.70
N ALA A 16 14.24 -24.44 25.08
CA ALA A 16 14.14 -24.28 23.64
C ALA A 16 14.57 -22.85 23.30
N PHE A 17 15.87 -22.66 23.08
CA PHE A 17 16.40 -21.53 22.32
C PHE A 17 15.82 -21.63 20.91
N GLY A 18 14.65 -21.03 20.72
CA GLY A 18 14.08 -20.81 19.41
C GLY A 18 15.10 -20.02 18.60
N CYS A 19 15.66 -20.66 17.58
CA CYS A 19 16.35 -19.96 16.51
C CYS A 19 15.39 -18.89 15.99
N ARG A 20 15.60 -17.64 16.40
CA ARG A 20 15.04 -16.49 15.71
C ARG A 20 15.63 -16.53 14.31
N ARG A 21 14.91 -17.16 13.37
CA ARG A 21 15.19 -17.01 11.94
C ARG A 21 15.14 -15.51 11.69
N GLY A 22 16.31 -14.93 11.42
CA GLY A 22 16.39 -13.59 10.87
C GLY A 22 15.52 -13.50 9.62
N PRO A 23 15.03 -12.31 9.27
CA PRO A 23 14.16 -12.19 8.12
C PRO A 23 14.90 -12.70 6.87
N PRO A 24 14.19 -13.37 5.94
CA PRO A 24 14.81 -13.90 4.73
C PRO A 24 15.55 -12.77 4.00
N SER A 25 16.82 -13.06 3.64
CA SER A 25 17.58 -12.21 2.74
C SER A 25 16.89 -12.21 1.37
N PRO A 26 16.85 -11.07 0.64
CA PRO A 26 16.29 -11.05 -0.70
C PRO A 26 16.95 -12.13 -1.57
N ALA A 27 16.14 -12.83 -2.37
CA ALA A 27 16.62 -13.90 -3.24
C ALA A 27 17.73 -13.36 -4.17
N ALA A 28 18.77 -14.16 -4.40
CA ALA A 28 19.84 -13.80 -5.34
C ALA A 28 19.22 -13.50 -6.72
N GLY A 29 19.34 -12.24 -7.18
CA GLY A 29 18.78 -11.78 -8.45
C GLY A 29 17.63 -10.76 -8.35
N THR A 30 17.12 -10.44 -7.14
CA THR A 30 16.13 -9.37 -6.99
C THR A 30 16.75 -8.00 -7.35
N PRO A 31 16.13 -7.21 -8.25
CA PRO A 31 16.62 -5.87 -8.58
C PRO A 31 16.78 -4.98 -7.34
N PRO A 32 17.84 -4.14 -7.24
CA PRO A 32 18.16 -3.41 -6.02
C PRO A 32 17.01 -2.55 -5.48
N ARG A 33 16.26 -1.86 -6.35
CA ARG A 33 15.11 -1.03 -5.93
C ARG A 33 13.92 -1.85 -5.46
N LEU A 34 13.70 -3.05 -6.00
CA LEU A 34 12.66 -3.95 -5.50
C LEU A 34 13.03 -4.46 -4.10
N ALA A 35 14.28 -4.85 -3.88
CA ALA A 35 14.77 -5.25 -2.56
C ALA A 35 14.67 -4.11 -1.52
N ALA A 36 15.00 -2.87 -1.92
CA ALA A 36 14.85 -1.70 -1.08
C ALA A 36 13.37 -1.42 -0.74
N LEU A 37 12.47 -1.53 -1.72
CA LEU A 37 11.03 -1.41 -1.46
C LEU A 37 10.58 -2.47 -0.45
N GLU A 38 10.95 -3.74 -0.64
CA GLU A 38 10.58 -4.82 0.28
C GLU A 38 11.09 -4.58 1.70
N GLU A 39 12.29 -4.02 1.85
CA GLU A 39 12.83 -3.63 3.15
C GLU A 39 11.97 -2.55 3.82
N VAL A 40 11.60 -1.49 3.09
CA VAL A 40 10.76 -0.41 3.62
C VAL A 40 9.38 -0.93 4.00
N LEU A 41 8.74 -1.71 3.14
CA LEU A 41 7.42 -2.29 3.40
C LEU A 41 7.44 -3.21 4.63
N ARG A 42 8.50 -4.02 4.78
CA ARG A 42 8.67 -4.90 5.93
C ARG A 42 8.91 -4.11 7.23
N ALA A 43 9.63 -2.99 7.15
CA ALA A 43 9.86 -2.11 8.29
C ALA A 43 8.59 -1.37 8.74
N LYS A 44 7.57 -1.28 7.87
CA LYS A 44 6.32 -0.53 8.09
C LYS A 44 6.55 0.93 8.48
N ASP A 45 7.60 1.51 7.90
CA ASP A 45 8.00 2.90 8.12
C ASP A 45 7.66 3.73 6.87
N ASP A 46 6.50 4.37 6.90
CA ASP A 46 6.00 5.26 5.85
C ASP A 46 6.68 6.63 5.84
N ASN A 47 7.47 6.94 6.88
CA ASN A 47 8.27 8.15 6.99
C ASN A 47 9.75 7.92 6.67
N ASN A 48 10.09 6.76 6.10
CA ASN A 48 11.46 6.42 5.77
C ASN A 48 12.03 7.41 4.74
N PRO A 49 13.11 8.15 5.04
CA PRO A 49 13.65 9.19 4.14
C PRO A 49 14.16 8.61 2.82
N ARG A 50 14.38 7.29 2.74
CA ARG A 50 14.73 6.60 1.50
C ARG A 50 13.61 6.65 0.47
N LEU A 51 12.34 6.73 0.90
CA LEU A 51 11.19 6.82 0.00
C LEU A 51 11.29 8.02 -0.94
N ASP A 52 11.83 9.14 -0.44
CA ASP A 52 11.96 10.36 -1.23
C ASP A 52 13.27 10.44 -2.02
N ARG A 53 14.30 9.68 -1.62
CA ARG A 53 15.66 9.76 -2.18
C ARG A 53 15.99 8.64 -3.17
N ASP A 54 15.60 7.41 -2.87
CA ASP A 54 16.13 6.21 -3.55
C ASP A 54 15.27 5.78 -4.77
N PHE A 55 14.04 6.30 -4.88
CA PHE A 55 13.01 5.83 -5.81
C PHE A 55 12.62 6.85 -6.90
N ASP A 56 13.42 7.90 -7.12
CA ASP A 56 13.23 8.79 -8.27
C ASP A 56 13.82 8.18 -9.56
N GLY A 57 13.16 8.46 -10.69
CA GLY A 57 13.58 7.95 -11.99
C GLY A 57 13.45 6.42 -12.11
N LEU A 58 12.30 5.87 -11.68
CA LEU A 58 12.02 4.45 -11.87
C LEU A 58 11.95 4.11 -13.36
N THR A 59 12.69 3.07 -13.75
CA THR A 59 12.62 2.52 -15.11
C THR A 59 11.27 1.84 -15.34
N ALA A 60 10.89 1.63 -16.60
CA ALA A 60 9.63 0.93 -16.94
C ALA A 60 9.56 -0.47 -16.30
N GLU A 61 10.70 -1.17 -16.25
CA GLU A 61 10.80 -2.48 -15.62
C GLU A 61 10.62 -2.41 -14.09
N GLU A 62 11.22 -1.43 -13.42
CA GLU A 62 11.02 -1.23 -11.98
C GLU A 62 9.56 -0.88 -11.66
N LYS A 63 8.92 -0.01 -12.46
CA LYS A 63 7.50 0.28 -12.30
C LYS A 63 6.64 -0.96 -12.47
N ARG A 64 6.96 -1.83 -13.45
CA ARG A 64 6.28 -3.12 -13.65
C ARG A 64 6.39 -3.99 -12.39
N LEU A 65 7.60 -4.17 -11.87
CA LEU A 65 7.85 -4.96 -10.66
C LEU A 65 7.12 -4.40 -9.43
N PHE A 66 7.04 -3.07 -9.29
CA PHE A 66 6.33 -2.43 -8.18
C PHE A 66 4.81 -2.65 -8.29
N ARG A 67 4.24 -2.57 -9.51
CA ARG A 67 2.82 -2.92 -9.75
C ARG A 67 2.54 -4.38 -9.45
N GLU A 68 3.44 -5.29 -9.81
CA GLU A 68 3.32 -6.71 -9.46
C GLU A 68 3.35 -6.91 -7.94
N ARG A 69 4.29 -6.24 -7.27
CA ARG A 69 4.37 -6.27 -5.81
C ARG A 69 3.09 -5.75 -5.16
N TYR A 70 2.53 -4.66 -5.67
CA TYR A 70 1.25 -4.09 -5.23
C TYR A 70 0.11 -5.09 -5.35
N ARG A 71 -0.02 -5.75 -6.50
CA ARG A 71 -1.07 -6.75 -6.76
C ARG A 71 -0.93 -7.99 -5.87
N ALA A 72 0.28 -8.29 -5.41
CA ALA A 72 0.55 -9.37 -4.47
C ALA A 72 0.31 -9.00 -2.98
N LEU A 73 0.09 -7.73 -2.65
CA LEU A 73 -0.29 -7.31 -1.30
C LEU A 73 -1.77 -7.60 -1.05
N SER A 74 -2.11 -8.01 0.18
CA SER A 74 -3.53 -8.14 0.53
C SER A 74 -4.19 -6.76 0.48
N PRO A 75 -5.50 -6.69 0.18
CA PRO A 75 -6.22 -5.44 0.23
C PRO A 75 -6.03 -4.72 1.59
N GLU A 76 -6.02 -5.45 2.70
CA GLU A 76 -5.87 -4.93 4.07
C GLU A 76 -4.52 -4.23 4.34
N SER A 77 -3.47 -4.50 3.55
CA SER A 77 -2.16 -3.85 3.64
C SER A 77 -2.17 -2.41 3.10
N ARG A 78 -3.04 -1.54 3.66
CA ARG A 78 -3.35 -0.20 3.12
C ARG A 78 -2.15 0.72 3.12
N ASN A 79 -1.33 0.68 4.16
CA ASN A 79 -0.13 1.51 4.26
C ASN A 79 0.88 1.09 3.20
N GLU A 80 1.17 -0.21 3.10
CA GLU A 80 2.11 -0.75 2.12
C GLU A 80 1.64 -0.46 0.68
N ARG A 81 0.34 -0.66 0.42
CA ARG A 81 -0.29 -0.31 -0.86
C ARG A 81 -0.16 1.19 -1.14
N GLY A 82 -0.44 2.04 -0.17
CA GLY A 82 -0.31 3.50 -0.26
C GLY A 82 1.11 3.94 -0.60
N THR A 83 2.12 3.36 0.06
CA THR A 83 3.53 3.59 -0.23
C THR A 83 3.88 3.25 -1.67
N VAL A 84 3.46 2.08 -2.17
CA VAL A 84 3.74 1.70 -3.57
C VAL A 84 3.06 2.66 -4.56
N VAL A 85 1.82 3.07 -4.30
CA VAL A 85 1.09 4.03 -5.14
C VAL A 85 1.77 5.40 -5.13
N TYR A 86 2.26 5.85 -3.97
CA TYR A 86 3.02 7.09 -3.85
C TYR A 86 4.28 7.07 -4.71
N LEU A 87 5.08 6.01 -4.61
CA LEU A 87 6.33 5.86 -5.36
C LEU A 87 6.09 5.80 -6.87
N LEU A 88 5.09 5.05 -7.32
CA LEU A 88 4.71 4.99 -8.73
C LEU A 88 4.16 6.32 -9.23
N GLY A 89 3.33 6.99 -8.43
CA GLY A 89 2.72 8.28 -8.77
C GLY A 89 3.68 9.46 -8.81
N ARG A 90 4.84 9.37 -8.17
CA ARG A 90 5.94 10.35 -8.34
C ARG A 90 6.73 10.17 -9.63
N ASN A 91 6.58 9.02 -10.29
CA ASN A 91 7.34 8.64 -11.46
C ASN A 91 6.44 8.51 -12.70
N LEU A 92 5.40 9.36 -12.82
CA LEU A 92 4.51 9.34 -13.98
C LEU A 92 5.20 10.00 -15.18
N SER A 93 5.43 9.23 -16.23
CA SER A 93 6.11 9.71 -17.45
C SER A 93 5.33 9.42 -18.72
N VAL A 94 4.49 8.38 -18.71
CA VAL A 94 3.71 7.93 -19.86
C VAL A 94 2.26 7.63 -19.46
N PRO A 95 1.29 7.67 -20.40
CA PRO A 95 -0.12 7.40 -20.10
C PRO A 95 -0.36 6.06 -19.37
N GLU A 96 0.42 5.03 -19.68
CA GLU A 96 0.33 3.70 -19.06
C GLU A 96 0.65 3.72 -17.56
N ASP A 97 1.36 4.75 -17.08
CA ASP A 97 1.57 4.94 -15.64
C ASP A 97 0.28 5.35 -14.92
N LEU A 98 -0.59 6.09 -15.60
CA LEU A 98 -1.90 6.52 -15.09
C LEU A 98 -2.93 5.40 -15.15
N ASP A 99 -2.78 4.42 -16.05
CA ASP A 99 -3.65 3.23 -16.06
C ASP A 99 -3.62 2.50 -14.72
N PHE A 100 -2.43 2.35 -14.13
CA PHE A 100 -2.29 1.80 -12.78
C PHE A 100 -3.01 2.65 -11.72
N LEU A 101 -2.86 3.98 -11.76
CA LEU A 101 -3.57 4.85 -10.82
C LEU A 101 -5.10 4.77 -11.00
N ARG A 102 -5.57 4.57 -12.23
CA ARG A 102 -6.98 4.34 -12.54
C ARG A 102 -7.47 3.00 -11.96
N GLU A 103 -6.67 1.93 -12.07
CA GLU A 103 -6.95 0.66 -11.40
C GLU A 103 -7.16 0.89 -9.89
N VAL A 104 -6.21 1.57 -9.24
CA VAL A 104 -6.24 1.86 -7.80
C VAL A 104 -7.43 2.73 -7.38
N ALA A 105 -7.78 3.75 -8.19
CA ALA A 105 -8.94 4.61 -7.94
C ALA A 105 -10.28 3.87 -8.11
N SER A 106 -10.29 2.78 -8.88
CA SER A 106 -11.47 1.95 -9.16
C SER A 106 -11.63 0.78 -8.18
N GLU A 107 -10.71 0.60 -7.23
CA GLU A 107 -10.76 -0.52 -6.29
C GLU A 107 -12.03 -0.48 -5.43
N ALA A 108 -12.54 -1.69 -5.13
CA ALA A 108 -13.65 -1.81 -4.20
C ALA A 108 -13.24 -1.27 -2.83
N PRO A 109 -14.11 -0.52 -2.13
CA PRO A 109 -13.83 -0.04 -0.80
C PRO A 109 -13.62 -1.22 0.14
N CYS A 110 -12.57 -1.14 0.94
CA CYS A 110 -12.43 -2.00 2.10
C CYS A 110 -13.08 -1.33 3.29
N LEU A 111 -13.94 -2.08 3.98
CA LEU A 111 -14.78 -1.54 5.05
C LEU A 111 -14.25 -1.90 6.45
N SER A 112 -13.10 -2.55 6.53
CA SER A 112 -12.46 -2.98 7.77
C SER A 112 -10.94 -2.97 7.62
N LEU A 113 -10.24 -2.49 8.65
CA LEU A 113 -8.77 -2.51 8.66
C LEU A 113 -8.20 -3.94 8.75
N ALA A 114 -8.99 -4.90 9.22
CA ALA A 114 -8.55 -6.26 9.48
C ALA A 114 -9.01 -7.27 8.42
N ASP A 115 -10.15 -7.04 7.76
CA ASP A 115 -10.76 -8.01 6.84
C ASP A 115 -11.71 -7.31 5.85
N CYS A 116 -11.26 -7.11 4.61
CA CYS A 116 -12.04 -6.42 3.59
C CYS A 116 -13.27 -7.21 3.11
N SER A 117 -13.45 -8.46 3.54
CA SER A 117 -14.67 -9.25 3.25
C SER A 117 -15.83 -8.94 4.20
N ARG A 118 -15.57 -8.23 5.31
CA ARG A 118 -16.58 -7.91 6.32
C ARG A 118 -17.23 -6.54 6.07
N ALA A 119 -18.49 -6.45 6.45
CA ALA A 119 -19.16 -5.17 6.56
C ALA A 119 -18.52 -4.31 7.67
N SER A 120 -18.54 -2.98 7.49
CA SER A 120 -18.09 -2.01 8.49
C SER A 120 -18.83 -2.25 9.82
N SER A 121 -18.08 -2.30 10.93
CA SER A 121 -18.65 -2.45 12.28
C SER A 121 -18.99 -1.12 12.97
N GLY A 122 -19.03 -0.01 12.23
CA GLY A 122 -19.47 1.29 12.74
C GLY A 122 -18.42 2.03 13.56
N SER A 123 -17.60 2.83 12.88
CA SER A 123 -16.88 3.99 13.44
C SER A 123 -16.68 4.98 12.30
N GLU A 124 -17.52 6.01 12.25
CA GLU A 124 -17.69 6.85 11.07
C GLU A 124 -16.70 8.04 11.06
N SER A 125 -15.74 7.97 10.14
CA SER A 125 -14.97 9.06 9.48
C SER A 125 -13.45 8.90 9.54
N SER A 126 -12.85 8.53 10.68
CA SER A 126 -11.39 8.38 10.77
C SER A 126 -10.88 7.17 9.99
N ASP A 127 -11.63 6.06 10.02
CA ASP A 127 -11.25 4.85 9.31
C ASP A 127 -11.48 4.98 7.81
N GLU A 128 -12.42 5.83 7.38
CA GLU A 128 -12.77 6.03 5.97
C GLU A 128 -11.57 6.51 5.15
N VAL A 129 -10.80 7.47 5.69
CA VAL A 129 -9.60 8.00 5.03
C VAL A 129 -8.50 6.94 4.95
N THR A 130 -8.23 6.25 6.05
CA THR A 130 -7.21 5.19 6.12
C THR A 130 -7.51 4.05 5.15
N LEU A 131 -8.77 3.61 5.10
CA LEU A 131 -9.23 2.53 4.23
C LEU A 131 -9.18 2.92 2.75
N ALA A 132 -9.38 4.20 2.44
CA ALA A 132 -9.31 4.75 1.09
C ALA A 132 -7.92 5.28 0.71
N TYR A 133 -6.93 5.22 1.60
CA TYR A 133 -5.66 5.93 1.45
C TYR A 133 -4.96 5.70 0.09
N PRO A 134 -4.81 4.45 -0.42
CA PRO A 134 -4.22 4.23 -1.73
C PRO A 134 -4.94 4.97 -2.87
N SER A 135 -6.27 4.97 -2.88
CA SER A 135 -7.09 5.65 -3.90
C SER A 135 -7.00 7.18 -3.77
N LEU A 136 -6.92 7.71 -2.56
CA LEU A 136 -6.73 9.15 -2.32
C LEU A 136 -5.35 9.62 -2.81
N VAL A 137 -4.30 8.81 -2.60
CA VAL A 137 -2.96 9.08 -3.15
C VAL A 137 -3.00 9.05 -4.68
N ALA A 138 -3.67 8.07 -5.30
CA ALA A 138 -3.81 8.01 -6.75
C ALA A 138 -4.48 9.27 -7.33
N LEU A 139 -5.57 9.75 -6.71
CA LEU A 139 -6.24 10.98 -7.10
C LEU A 139 -5.36 12.22 -6.92
N ARG A 140 -4.59 12.29 -5.84
CA ARG A 140 -3.64 13.39 -5.61
C ARG A 140 -2.59 13.45 -6.70
N GLN A 141 -2.04 12.31 -7.12
CA GLN A 141 -1.01 12.26 -8.15
C GLN A 141 -1.58 12.63 -9.53
N ALA A 142 -2.79 12.18 -9.86
CA ALA A 142 -3.49 12.61 -11.08
C ALA A 142 -3.75 14.13 -11.09
N ARG A 143 -4.13 14.72 -9.95
CA ARG A 143 -4.27 16.18 -9.82
C ARG A 143 -2.95 16.92 -10.07
N LEU A 144 -1.83 16.44 -9.52
CA LEU A 144 -0.52 17.07 -9.73
C LEU A 144 -0.12 17.07 -11.22
N VAL A 145 -0.46 16.01 -11.95
CA VAL A 145 -0.30 15.97 -13.42
C VAL A 145 -1.13 17.06 -14.09
N LEU A 146 -2.34 17.36 -13.61
CA LEU A 146 -3.21 18.40 -14.17
C LEU A 146 -2.81 19.84 -13.79
N GLU A 147 -2.09 20.01 -12.68
CA GLU A 147 -1.62 21.34 -12.21
C GLU A 147 -0.32 21.78 -12.90
N ALA A 148 0.57 20.84 -13.25
CA ALA A 148 1.68 21.10 -14.17
C ALA A 148 1.11 21.38 -15.56
N PRO A 149 1.68 22.23 -16.43
CA PRO A 149 1.09 22.59 -17.74
C PRO A 149 0.92 21.35 -18.64
N PRO A 150 -0.26 20.70 -18.68
CA PRO A 150 -0.34 19.34 -19.16
C PRO A 150 -1.13 19.36 -20.47
N SER A 151 -0.39 19.27 -21.56
CA SER A 151 -0.99 19.10 -22.88
C SER A 151 -0.84 17.65 -23.34
N GLY A 152 -1.85 17.14 -24.03
CA GLY A 152 -1.80 15.83 -24.68
C GLY A 152 -2.21 14.64 -23.80
N ALA A 153 -1.67 13.47 -24.14
CA ALA A 153 -2.16 12.17 -23.69
C ALA A 153 -2.08 11.94 -22.17
N LEU A 154 -1.05 12.50 -21.51
CA LEU A 154 -0.87 12.33 -20.07
C LEU A 154 -1.96 13.05 -19.25
N ALA A 155 -2.34 14.26 -19.67
CA ALA A 155 -3.43 15.02 -19.07
C ALA A 155 -4.77 14.27 -19.21
N GLU A 156 -5.00 13.67 -20.38
CA GLU A 156 -6.21 12.89 -20.63
C GLU A 156 -6.26 11.63 -19.77
N ALA A 157 -5.15 10.91 -19.65
CA ALA A 157 -5.06 9.75 -18.77
C ALA A 157 -5.29 10.14 -17.29
N ALA A 158 -4.77 11.30 -16.84
CA ALA A 158 -5.03 11.81 -15.50
C ALA A 158 -6.52 12.14 -15.26
N ARG A 159 -7.21 12.72 -16.25
CA ARG A 159 -8.67 12.93 -16.19
C ARG A 159 -9.44 11.62 -16.08
N GLN A 160 -8.96 10.54 -16.71
CA GLN A 160 -9.58 9.22 -16.58
C GLN A 160 -9.43 8.61 -15.19
N VAL A 161 -8.30 8.85 -14.50
CA VAL A 161 -8.15 8.48 -13.08
C VAL A 161 -9.18 9.19 -12.21
N ILE A 162 -9.38 10.49 -12.42
CA ILE A 162 -10.36 11.30 -11.68
C ILE A 162 -11.78 10.82 -12.00
N ALA A 163 -12.09 10.55 -13.27
CA ALA A 163 -13.38 10.01 -13.68
C ALA A 163 -13.69 8.67 -13.00
N ALA A 164 -12.71 7.77 -12.93
CA ALA A 164 -12.85 6.51 -12.18
C ALA A 164 -13.14 6.76 -10.69
N GLY A 165 -12.40 7.67 -10.05
CA GLY A 165 -12.62 8.04 -8.65
C GLY A 165 -14.02 8.59 -8.37
N ARG A 166 -14.63 9.35 -9.30
CA ARG A 166 -16.01 9.86 -9.15
C ARG A 166 -17.06 8.75 -9.09
N THR A 167 -16.77 7.58 -9.67
CA THR A 167 -17.66 6.41 -9.63
C THR A 167 -17.37 5.46 -8.46
N SER A 168 -16.40 5.81 -7.60
CA SER A 168 -16.01 4.97 -6.47
C SER A 168 -17.15 4.80 -5.48
N ARG A 169 -17.27 3.59 -4.93
CA ARG A 169 -18.18 3.28 -3.83
C ARG A 169 -17.66 3.76 -2.47
N ALA A 170 -16.40 4.21 -2.39
CA ALA A 170 -15.85 4.87 -1.22
C ALA A 170 -16.25 6.37 -1.24
N PRO A 171 -17.11 6.84 -0.32
CA PRO A 171 -17.62 8.21 -0.39
C PRO A 171 -16.51 9.27 -0.34
N VAL A 172 -15.47 9.09 0.46
CA VAL A 172 -14.31 10.00 0.52
C VAL A 172 -13.56 10.10 -0.81
N VAL A 173 -13.44 9.00 -1.56
CA VAL A 173 -12.76 8.98 -2.88
C VAL A 173 -13.60 9.74 -3.90
N ALA A 174 -14.91 9.44 -3.96
CA ALA A 174 -15.83 10.13 -4.86
C ALA A 174 -15.90 11.64 -4.57
N ARG A 175 -15.97 12.04 -3.30
CA ARG A 175 -15.95 13.45 -2.88
C ARG A 175 -14.64 14.14 -3.27
N MET A 176 -13.48 13.49 -3.07
CA MET A 176 -12.20 14.06 -3.47
C MET A 176 -12.12 14.23 -4.98
N ALA A 177 -12.51 13.21 -5.76
CA ALA A 177 -12.51 13.27 -7.22
C ALA A 177 -13.47 14.32 -7.81
N ALA A 178 -14.57 14.60 -7.11
CA ALA A 178 -15.51 15.67 -7.49
C ALA A 178 -14.95 17.08 -7.26
N ARG A 179 -14.01 17.24 -6.31
CA ARG A 179 -13.35 18.53 -6.01
C ARG A 179 -12.14 18.83 -6.89
N ILE A 180 -11.64 17.83 -7.61
CA ILE A 180 -10.59 18.04 -8.62
C ILE A 180 -11.33 18.53 -9.88
N GLU A 181 -11.36 19.86 -10.02
CA GLU A 181 -11.86 20.53 -11.23
C GLU A 181 -11.00 20.09 -12.43
N PRO A 182 -11.62 19.70 -13.56
CA PRO A 182 -10.90 19.52 -14.82
C PRO A 182 -10.57 20.87 -15.48
#